data_AF-K1TC69-F1
#
_entry.id   AF-K1TC69-F1
#
_cell.length_a   1.000
_cell.length_b   1.000
_cell.length_c   1.000
_cell.angle_alpha   90.00
_cell.angle_beta   90.00
_cell.angle_gamma   90.00
#
_symmetry.space_group_name_H-M   'P 1'
#
loop_
_entity.id
_entity.type
_entity.pdbx_description
1 polymer ?
#
loop_
_entity_poly.entity_id
_entity_poly.type
_entity_poly.pdbx_seq_one_letter_code
_entity_poly.pdbx_strand_id
1 'polypeptide(L)'
;DGVQDPGNLGTIIRIADWFGITHIYCSQDTADVYNPKVVQATMGSIARVKVEYGDLLGLVESLPADVPVYGTLLDGDNIYQQKLENRGLIVMGNEGKGISPALAKKVNHKLLIPNFPEGRATADSLNVAIATAITCSEFRRNF
;
A
#
# COMPACT_ATOMS: atom_id res chain seq x y z
N ASP A 1 1.88 4.44 -4.75
CA ASP A 1 1.91 4.88 -6.15
C ASP A 1 0.81 5.91 -6.37
N GLY A 2 1.17 7.19 -6.30
CA GLY A 2 0.27 8.32 -6.57
C GLY A 2 -0.81 8.54 -5.51
N VAL A 3 -0.55 8.35 -4.22
CA VAL A 3 -1.55 8.63 -3.17
C VAL A 3 -1.69 10.15 -3.02
N GLN A 4 -2.83 10.71 -3.43
CA GLN A 4 -2.95 12.17 -3.54
C GLN A 4 -3.66 12.84 -2.37
N ASP A 5 -4.42 12.08 -1.58
CA ASP A 5 -5.07 12.63 -0.39
C ASP A 5 -4.09 12.72 0.80
N PRO A 6 -3.85 13.93 1.36
CA PRO A 6 -2.99 14.10 2.53
C PRO A 6 -3.44 13.30 3.77
N GLY A 7 -4.75 13.13 3.97
CA GLY A 7 -5.29 12.37 5.09
C GLY A 7 -4.94 10.89 4.97
N ASN A 8 -5.11 10.33 3.77
CA ASN A 8 -4.73 8.95 3.47
C ASN A 8 -3.23 8.71 3.64
N LEU A 9 -2.38 9.58 3.08
CA LEU A 9 -0.93 9.43 3.25
C LEU A 9 -0.53 9.45 4.72
N GLY A 10 -1.03 10.41 5.50
CA GLY A 10 -0.70 10.48 6.92
C GLY A 10 -1.21 9.27 7.72
N THR A 11 -2.38 8.75 7.36
CA THR A 11 -2.93 7.52 7.95
C THR A 11 -2.10 6.30 7.58
N ILE A 12 -1.64 6.19 6.33
CA ILE A 12 -0.74 5.11 5.87
C ILE A 12 0.59 5.14 6.64
N ILE A 13 1.18 6.32 6.86
CA ILE A 13 2.40 6.46 7.66
C ILE A 13 2.17 5.95 9.09
N ARG A 14 1.03 6.28 9.69
CA ARG A 14 0.66 5.80 11.03
C ARG A 14 0.43 4.28 11.06
N ILE A 15 -0.20 3.72 10.03
CA ILE A 15 -0.41 2.27 9.89
C ILE A 15 0.95 1.57 9.76
N ALA A 16 1.86 2.10 8.95
CA ALA A 16 3.19 1.55 8.77
C ALA A 16 3.93 1.48 10.11
N ASP A 17 3.98 2.56 10.87
CA ASP A 17 4.57 2.59 12.22
C ASP A 17 3.93 1.55 13.14
N TRP A 18 2.59 1.49 13.17
CA TRP A 18 1.85 0.55 14.01
C TRP A 18 2.19 -0.93 13.72
N PHE A 19 2.35 -1.26 12.44
CA PHE A 19 2.70 -2.62 12.01
C PHE A 19 4.22 -2.79 11.80
N GLY A 20 5.06 -1.92 12.35
CA GLY A 20 6.53 -2.06 12.33
C GLY A 20 7.17 -1.97 10.93
N ILE A 21 6.51 -1.31 9.98
CA ILE A 21 7.07 -0.95 8.68
C ILE A 21 7.74 0.41 8.83
N THR A 22 9.07 0.44 8.65
CA THR A 22 9.88 1.64 8.91
C THR A 22 10.21 2.45 7.67
N HIS A 23 9.86 1.96 6.47
CA HIS A 23 10.17 2.60 5.20
C HIS A 23 8.94 2.62 4.28
N ILE A 24 8.65 3.79 3.72
CA ILE A 24 7.63 3.99 2.69
C ILE A 24 8.28 4.68 1.50
N TYR A 25 8.06 4.12 0.32
CA TYR A 25 8.44 4.71 -0.95
C TYR A 25 7.22 5.32 -1.63
N CYS A 26 7.32 6.59 -1.97
CA CYS A 26 6.31 7.38 -2.64
C CYS A 26 6.77 7.73 -4.06
N SER A 27 5.84 7.73 -5.01
CA SER A 27 6.07 8.33 -6.32
C SER A 27 6.06 9.85 -6.18
N GLN A 28 6.68 10.56 -7.14
CA GLN A 28 6.78 12.03 -7.11
C GLN A 28 5.43 12.77 -7.12
N ASP A 29 4.36 12.11 -7.56
CA ASP A 29 3.00 12.65 -7.61
C ASP A 29 2.15 12.30 -6.36
N THR A 30 2.76 11.66 -5.36
CA THR A 30 2.15 11.45 -4.04
C THR A 30 2.11 12.76 -3.25
N ALA A 31 1.10 12.94 -2.39
CA ALA A 31 0.97 14.10 -1.53
C ALA A 31 2.26 14.38 -0.74
N ASP A 32 2.56 15.65 -0.47
CA ASP A 32 3.74 16.06 0.30
C ASP A 32 3.64 15.63 1.77
N VAL A 33 4.64 14.87 2.24
CA VAL A 33 4.72 14.33 3.60
C VAL A 33 4.79 15.42 4.66
N TYR A 34 5.30 16.60 4.31
CA TYR A 34 5.39 17.76 5.21
C TYR A 34 4.15 18.66 5.17
N ASN A 35 3.15 18.33 4.36
CA ASN A 35 1.86 19.01 4.38
C ASN A 35 1.27 18.94 5.80
N PRO A 36 0.78 20.06 6.38
CA PRO A 36 0.24 20.07 7.74
C PRO A 36 -0.83 19.02 8.01
N LYS A 37 -1.67 18.68 7.01
CA LYS A 37 -2.68 17.62 7.13
C LYS A 37 -2.06 16.24 7.24
N VAL A 38 -1.01 15.95 6.46
CA VAL A 38 -0.27 14.68 6.57
C VAL A 38 0.35 14.57 7.95
N VAL A 39 1.11 15.60 8.35
CA VAL A 39 1.80 15.65 9.65
C VAL A 39 0.83 15.40 10.80
N GLN A 40 -0.31 16.09 10.81
CA GLN A 40 -1.36 15.89 11.82
C GLN A 40 -1.93 14.47 11.80
N ALA A 41 -2.26 13.93 10.62
CA ALA A 41 -2.82 12.58 10.50
C ALA A 41 -1.83 11.48 10.95
N THR A 42 -0.52 11.72 10.85
CA THR A 42 0.50 10.76 11.31
C THR A 42 0.49 10.55 12.83
N MET A 43 -0.03 11.51 13.61
CA MET A 43 0.03 11.50 15.08
C MET A 43 1.45 11.23 15.62
N GLY A 44 2.48 11.80 14.96
CA GLY A 44 3.89 11.68 15.36
C GLY A 44 4.62 10.46 14.80
N SER A 45 3.94 9.60 14.04
CA SER A 45 4.54 8.43 13.37
C SER A 45 5.57 8.81 12.29
N ILE A 46 5.45 10.02 11.73
CA ILE A 46 6.39 10.58 10.74
C ILE A 46 7.85 10.61 11.23
N ALA A 47 8.09 10.64 12.54
CA ALA A 47 9.44 10.62 13.11
C ALA A 47 10.09 9.23 13.13
N ARG A 48 9.30 8.15 12.97
CA ARG A 48 9.75 6.75 13.05
C ARG A 48 9.74 6.03 11.71
N VAL A 49 8.96 6.54 10.76
CA VAL A 49 8.83 5.98 9.41
C VAL A 49 9.53 6.88 8.41
N LYS A 50 10.53 6.32 7.74
CA LYS A 50 11.26 7.01 6.67
C LYS A 50 10.41 7.03 5.41
N VAL A 51 10.05 8.22 4.94
CA VAL A 51 9.34 8.41 3.67
C VAL A 51 10.29 8.96 2.63
N GLU A 52 10.41 8.27 1.49
CA GLU A 52 11.26 8.65 0.37
C GLU A 52 10.45 8.82 -0.91
N TYR A 53 10.72 9.87 -1.67
CA TYR A 53 10.11 10.11 -2.98
C TYR A 53 11.08 9.71 -4.08
N GLY A 54 10.62 8.93 -5.06
CA GLY A 54 11.47 8.45 -6.14
C GLY A 54 10.75 7.75 -7.27
N ASP A 55 11.54 7.14 -8.15
CA ASP A 55 11.04 6.27 -9.22
C ASP A 55 10.72 4.89 -8.65
N LEU A 56 9.42 4.64 -8.42
CA LEU A 56 8.95 3.36 -7.91
C LEU A 56 9.19 2.21 -8.89
N LEU A 57 9.12 2.47 -10.20
CA LEU A 57 9.36 1.43 -11.20
C LEU A 57 10.83 1.03 -11.18
N GLY A 58 11.74 2.02 -11.22
CA GLY A 58 13.18 1.79 -11.09
C GLY A 58 13.55 1.08 -9.79
N LEU A 59 12.91 1.42 -8.66
CA LEU A 59 13.08 0.70 -7.40
C LEU A 59 12.71 -0.77 -7.56
N VAL A 60 11.52 -1.09 -8.06
CA VAL A 60 11.08 -2.48 -8.23
C VAL A 60 11.96 -3.24 -9.22
N GLU A 61 12.40 -2.61 -10.31
CA GLU A 61 13.29 -3.22 -11.29
C GLU A 61 14.71 -3.46 -10.76
N SER A 62 15.14 -2.72 -9.74
CA SER A 62 16.44 -2.92 -9.08
C SER A 62 16.47 -4.10 -8.11
N LEU A 63 15.31 -4.65 -7.75
CA LEU A 63 15.22 -5.75 -6.80
C LEU A 63 15.64 -7.08 -7.45
N PRO A 64 16.23 -8.00 -6.65
CA PRO A 64 16.39 -9.39 -7.06
C PRO A 64 15.05 -10.01 -7.48
N ALA A 65 15.08 -10.89 -8.49
CA ALA A 65 13.88 -11.48 -9.07
C ALA A 65 13.05 -12.34 -8.10
N ASP A 66 13.64 -12.80 -7.00
CA ASP A 66 12.97 -13.59 -5.96
C ASP A 66 12.29 -12.73 -4.88
N VAL A 67 12.42 -11.41 -4.93
CA VAL A 67 11.75 -10.52 -3.98
C VAL A 67 10.25 -10.42 -4.33
N PRO A 68 9.34 -10.74 -3.39
CA PRO A 68 7.91 -10.58 -3.62
C PRO A 68 7.51 -9.11 -3.75
N VAL A 69 6.68 -8.82 -4.75
CA VAL A 69 6.05 -7.52 -5.00
C VAL A 69 4.55 -7.73 -4.99
N TYR A 70 3.95 -7.44 -3.85
CA TYR A 70 2.53 -7.54 -3.62
C TYR A 70 1.84 -6.25 -4.07
N GLY A 71 0.80 -6.35 -4.90
CA GLY A 71 0.00 -5.21 -5.32
C GLY A 71 -1.47 -5.41 -4.97
N THR A 72 -2.09 -4.43 -4.31
CA THR A 72 -3.52 -4.48 -4.03
C THR A 72 -4.31 -4.04 -5.26
N LEU A 73 -5.01 -4.99 -5.90
CA LEU A 73 -5.65 -4.81 -7.21
C LEU A 73 -7.06 -5.42 -7.20
N LEU A 74 -7.98 -4.84 -7.96
CA LEU A 74 -9.36 -5.33 -8.07
C LEU A 74 -9.46 -6.67 -8.82
N ASP A 75 -8.49 -6.98 -9.66
CA ASP A 75 -8.34 -8.26 -10.37
C ASP A 75 -7.34 -9.21 -9.67
N GLY A 76 -7.09 -9.00 -8.37
CA GLY A 76 -6.20 -9.83 -7.57
C GLY A 76 -6.87 -11.06 -6.95
N ASP A 77 -6.06 -11.91 -6.33
CA ASP A 77 -6.55 -13.08 -5.60
C ASP A 77 -6.92 -12.72 -4.17
N ASN A 78 -7.89 -13.44 -3.59
CA ASN A 78 -8.33 -13.22 -2.21
C ASN A 78 -7.15 -13.31 -1.23
N ILE A 79 -6.81 -12.18 -0.60
CA ILE A 79 -5.66 -12.04 0.30
C ILE A 79 -5.64 -13.07 1.42
N TYR A 80 -6.81 -13.48 1.92
CA TYR A 80 -6.94 -14.45 3.03
C TYR A 80 -6.65 -15.90 2.62
N GLN A 81 -6.48 -16.16 1.32
CA GLN A 81 -6.16 -17.48 0.76
C GLN A 81 -4.75 -17.53 0.19
N GLN A 82 -4.03 -16.41 0.19
CA GLN A 82 -2.68 -16.31 -0.37
C GLN A 82 -1.62 -16.65 0.67
N LYS A 83 -0.52 -17.26 0.20
CA LYS A 83 0.66 -17.47 1.03
C LYS A 83 1.52 -16.22 1.00
N LEU A 84 1.52 -15.48 2.11
CA LEU A 84 2.30 -14.26 2.28
C LEU A 84 3.69 -14.58 2.84
N GLU A 85 4.70 -13.81 2.43
CA GLU A 85 6.06 -13.88 2.98
C GLU A 85 6.33 -12.73 3.94
N ASN A 86 7.28 -12.92 4.86
CA ASN A 86 7.71 -11.88 5.81
C ASN A 86 8.72 -10.87 5.20
N ARG A 87 8.84 -10.87 3.87
CA ARG A 87 9.72 -10.01 3.08
C ARG A 87 9.01 -9.59 1.81
N GLY A 88 9.45 -8.48 1.23
CA GLY A 88 8.93 -7.97 -0.03
C GLY A 88 8.37 -6.54 0.08
N LEU A 89 7.72 -6.11 -0.99
CA LEU A 89 7.09 -4.80 -1.10
C LEU A 89 5.57 -4.94 -1.16
N ILE A 90 4.86 -4.04 -0.46
CA ILE A 90 3.41 -3.85 -0.61
C ILE A 90 3.19 -2.56 -1.39
N VAL A 91 2.60 -2.68 -2.57
CA VAL A 91 2.31 -1.57 -3.48
C VAL A 91 0.84 -1.20 -3.35
N MET A 92 0.61 0.00 -2.85
CA MET A 92 -0.72 0.63 -2.78
C MET A 92 -0.86 1.66 -3.91
N GLY A 93 -2.00 1.65 -4.59
CA GLY A 93 -2.31 2.55 -5.71
C GLY A 93 -3.02 3.84 -5.29
N ASN A 94 -3.20 4.72 -6.27
CA ASN A 94 -4.03 5.91 -6.17
C ASN A 94 -5.50 5.54 -5.94
N GLU A 95 -6.24 6.38 -5.21
CA GLU A 95 -7.63 6.15 -4.82
C GLU A 95 -8.60 6.01 -6.02
N GLY A 96 -8.31 6.66 -7.15
CA GLY A 96 -9.15 6.61 -8.35
C GLY A 96 -8.56 5.79 -9.49
N LYS A 97 -7.23 5.84 -9.68
CA LYS A 97 -6.54 5.20 -10.80
C LYS A 97 -5.94 3.84 -10.45
N GLY A 98 -5.85 3.50 -9.16
CA GLY A 98 -5.14 2.31 -8.71
C GLY A 98 -3.63 2.42 -8.92
N ILE A 99 -2.96 1.26 -9.03
CA ILE A 99 -1.53 1.16 -9.31
C ILE A 99 -1.29 1.53 -10.78
N SER A 100 -0.24 2.29 -11.06
CA SER A 100 0.13 2.68 -12.41
C SER A 100 0.36 1.45 -13.31
N PRO A 101 -0.04 1.48 -14.59
CA PRO A 101 0.09 0.32 -15.48
C PRO A 101 1.52 -0.22 -15.62
N ALA A 102 2.52 0.65 -15.52
CA ALA A 102 3.92 0.24 -15.59
C ALA A 102 4.33 -0.57 -14.36
N LEU A 103 3.96 -0.11 -13.16
CA LEU A 103 4.27 -0.78 -11.90
C LEU A 103 3.43 -2.05 -11.71
N ALA A 104 2.16 -2.04 -12.15
CA ALA A 104 1.28 -3.20 -12.10
C ALA A 104 1.82 -4.40 -12.89
N LYS A 105 2.60 -4.19 -13.96
CA LYS A 105 3.29 -5.26 -14.70
C LYS A 105 4.43 -5.93 -13.93
N LYS A 106 4.94 -5.27 -12.88
CA LYS A 106 6.01 -5.80 -12.03
C LYS A 106 5.50 -6.43 -10.73
N VAL A 107 4.21 -6.27 -10.43
CA VAL A 107 3.54 -6.98 -9.35
C VAL A 107 3.48 -8.48 -9.70
N ASN A 108 4.12 -9.31 -8.89
CA ASN A 108 4.12 -10.76 -9.06
C ASN A 108 3.10 -11.46 -8.13
N HIS A 109 2.58 -10.76 -7.13
CA HIS A 109 1.49 -11.23 -6.28
C HIS A 109 0.36 -10.19 -6.24
N LYS A 110 -0.74 -10.47 -6.94
CA LYS A 110 -1.92 -9.59 -6.91
C LYS A 110 -2.82 -9.97 -5.74
N LEU A 111 -3.10 -9.02 -4.86
CA LEU A 111 -3.93 -9.22 -3.67
C LEU A 111 -5.24 -8.45 -3.81
N LEU A 112 -6.34 -9.10 -3.46
CA LEU A 112 -7.67 -8.53 -3.39
C LEU A 112 -8.23 -8.72 -1.97
N ILE A 113 -8.75 -7.63 -1.40
CA ILE A 113 -9.61 -7.70 -0.22
C ILE A 113 -11.03 -7.97 -0.73
N PRO A 114 -11.58 -9.19 -0.54
CA PRO A 114 -12.90 -9.51 -1.05
C PRO A 114 -13.98 -8.71 -0.32
N ASN A 115 -15.08 -8.44 -1.01
CA ASN A 115 -16.32 -8.12 -0.32
C ASN A 115 -16.92 -9.43 0.26
N PHE A 116 -17.67 -9.28 1.35
CA PHE A 116 -18.29 -10.41 2.07
C PHE A 116 -19.77 -10.66 1.73
N PRO A 117 -20.58 -9.64 1.38
CA PRO A 117 -21.97 -9.88 0.99
C PRO A 117 -22.07 -10.64 -0.34
N GLU A 118 -22.49 -11.91 -0.30
CA GLU A 118 -22.76 -12.68 -1.51
C GLU A 118 -23.96 -12.15 -2.29
N GLY A 119 -23.82 -12.03 -3.61
CA GLY A 119 -24.91 -11.64 -4.52
C GLY A 119 -25.41 -10.20 -4.37
N ARG A 120 -24.73 -9.36 -3.59
CA ARG A 120 -25.11 -7.97 -3.34
C ARG A 120 -24.06 -7.01 -3.89
N ALA A 121 -24.52 -5.97 -4.58
CA ALA A 121 -23.65 -4.86 -4.98
C ALA A 121 -23.06 -4.15 -3.75
N THR A 122 -21.75 -3.93 -3.76
CA THR A 122 -21.01 -3.17 -2.76
C THR A 122 -20.31 -1.98 -3.41
N ALA A 123 -19.59 -1.18 -2.62
CA ALA A 123 -18.61 -0.27 -3.19
C ALA A 123 -17.56 -1.07 -4.00
N ASP A 124 -17.00 -0.44 -5.03
CA ASP A 124 -16.01 -1.06 -5.91
C ASP A 124 -14.67 -1.30 -5.19
N SER A 125 -14.33 -0.44 -4.23
CA SER A 125 -13.09 -0.51 -3.47
C SER A 125 -13.21 0.13 -2.10
N LEU A 126 -12.23 -0.17 -1.23
CA LEU A 126 -12.03 0.52 0.03
C LEU A 126 -11.12 1.73 -0.15
N ASN A 127 -11.24 2.69 0.76
CA ASN A 127 -10.25 3.76 0.91
C ASN A 127 -8.82 3.17 1.01
N VAL A 128 -7.85 3.80 0.34
CA VAL A 128 -6.47 3.27 0.25
C VAL A 128 -5.80 3.06 1.60
N ALA A 129 -6.04 3.93 2.58
CA ALA A 129 -5.48 3.77 3.92
C ALA A 129 -6.12 2.58 4.65
N ILE A 130 -7.43 2.36 4.47
CA ILE A 130 -8.14 1.20 5.02
C ILE A 130 -7.66 -0.10 4.37
N ALA A 131 -7.51 -0.11 3.05
CA ALA A 131 -6.95 -1.26 2.33
C ALA A 131 -5.52 -1.57 2.79
N THR A 132 -4.71 -0.52 3.04
CA THR A 132 -3.37 -0.66 3.62
C THR A 132 -3.43 -1.31 5.00
N ALA A 133 -4.32 -0.85 5.88
CA ALA A 133 -4.46 -1.41 7.23
C ALA A 133 -4.81 -2.90 7.22
N ILE A 134 -5.79 -3.30 6.39
CA ILE A 134 -6.21 -4.70 6.27
C ILE A 134 -5.06 -5.55 5.71
N THR A 135 -4.38 -5.05 4.68
CA THR A 135 -3.23 -5.74 4.08
C THR A 135 -2.13 -5.93 5.11
N CYS A 136 -1.67 -4.85 5.77
CA CYS A 136 -0.64 -4.94 6.82
C CYS A 136 -1.04 -5.88 7.96
N SER A 137 -2.31 -5.84 8.39
CA SER A 137 -2.83 -6.74 9.41
C SER A 137 -2.75 -8.20 8.97
N GLU A 138 -3.08 -8.53 7.72
CA GLU A 138 -3.01 -9.90 7.23
C GLU A 138 -1.57 -10.40 7.11
N PHE A 139 -0.63 -9.55 6.68
CA PHE A 139 0.80 -9.88 6.73
C PHE A 139 1.27 -10.17 8.16
N ARG A 140 0.93 -9.31 9.12
CA ARG A 140 1.33 -9.47 10.53
C ARG A 140 0.56 -10.55 11.30
N ARG A 141 -0.59 -11.00 10.80
CA ARG A 141 -1.28 -12.16 11.37
C ARG A 141 -0.52 -13.45 11.12
N ASN A 142 0.22 -13.53 10.01
CA ASN A 142 0.95 -14.71 9.59
C ASN A 142 2.40 -14.77 10.12
N PHE A 143 2.91 -13.68 10.74
CA PHE A 143 4.28 -13.56 11.27
C PHE A 143 4.35 -12.69 12.53
#